data_AF-A0A370LR58-F1
#
_entry.id   AF-A0A370LR58-F1
#
_cell.length_a   1.000
_cell.length_b   1.000
_cell.length_c   1.000
_cell.angle_alpha   90.00
_cell.angle_beta   90.00
_cell.angle_gamma   90.00
#
_symmetry.space_group_name_H-M   'P 1'
#
loop_
_entity.id
_entity.type
_entity.pdbx_description
1 polymer ?
#
loop_
_entity_poly.entity_id
_entity_poly.type
_entity_poly.pdbx_seq_one_letter_code
_entity_poly.pdbx_strand_id
1 'polypeptide(L)'
;MKFSDFDLYNTVHDIYLEFERNQNKPRSADWLIYHRKRQFLCHLVIERTGQQYDEEKILKAWDDFGKNKDKYRLIVAVADRFGRKCFYSNRNKGECSHTVCVENIFNHGDPLLVEDCVISCRKHVSKGKG
;
A
#
# COMPACT_ATOMS: atom_id res chain seq x y z
N MET A 1 3.28 -4.23 4.46
CA MET A 1 1.96 -3.63 4.71
C MET A 1 1.04 -4.62 5.39
N LYS A 2 0.25 -4.16 6.37
CA LYS A 2 -0.82 -4.96 6.97
C LYS A 2 -2.18 -4.60 6.36
N PHE A 3 -3.18 -5.48 6.48
CA PHE A 3 -4.56 -5.14 6.09
C PHE A 3 -5.10 -3.92 6.89
N SER A 4 -4.66 -3.76 8.16
CA SER A 4 -4.91 -2.55 8.99
C SER A 4 -4.57 -1.26 8.28
N ASP A 5 -3.58 -1.29 7.40
CA ASP A 5 -2.93 -0.10 6.90
C ASP A 5 -3.39 0.25 5.47
N PHE A 6 -4.38 -0.45 4.92
CA PHE A 6 -4.84 -0.19 3.55
C PHE A 6 -5.28 1.26 3.34
N ASP A 7 -6.08 1.83 4.25
CA ASP A 7 -6.55 3.22 4.11
C ASP A 7 -5.39 4.22 4.18
N LEU A 8 -4.39 3.94 5.04
CA LEU A 8 -3.16 4.71 5.10
C LEU A 8 -2.38 4.65 3.78
N TYR A 9 -2.12 3.45 3.25
CA TYR A 9 -1.36 3.30 2.01
C TYR A 9 -2.13 3.81 0.79
N ASN A 10 -3.45 3.71 0.77
CA ASN A 10 -4.28 4.26 -0.31
C ASN A 10 -4.20 5.79 -0.31
N THR A 11 -4.30 6.41 0.87
CA THR A 11 -4.18 7.87 1.00
C THR A 11 -2.77 8.35 0.67
N VAL A 12 -1.74 7.66 1.15
CA VAL A 12 -0.34 7.95 0.80
C VAL A 12 -0.13 7.85 -0.71
N HIS A 13 -0.67 6.82 -1.35
CA HIS A 13 -0.62 6.67 -2.81
C HIS A 13 -1.23 7.89 -3.52
N ASP A 14 -2.42 8.31 -3.12
CA ASP A 14 -3.14 9.42 -3.77
C ASP A 14 -2.38 10.74 -3.63
N ILE A 15 -1.91 11.05 -2.41
CA ILE A 15 -1.08 12.24 -2.13
C ILE A 15 0.22 12.18 -2.95
N TYR A 16 0.89 11.02 -2.98
CA TYR A 16 2.16 10.87 -3.69
C TYR A 16 1.99 11.14 -5.19
N LEU A 17 0.96 10.55 -5.81
CA LEU A 17 0.66 10.77 -7.24
C LEU A 17 0.23 12.21 -7.53
N GLU A 18 -0.47 12.87 -6.61
CA GLU A 18 -0.80 14.29 -6.72
C GLU A 18 0.47 15.15 -6.70
N PHE A 19 1.41 14.86 -5.81
CA PHE A 19 2.67 15.60 -5.74
C PHE A 19 3.56 15.36 -6.95
N GLU A 20 3.60 14.14 -7.49
CA GLU A 20 4.30 13.86 -8.75
C GLU A 20 3.69 14.66 -9.90
N ARG A 21 2.35 14.67 -10.03
CA ARG A 21 1.64 15.45 -11.05
C ARG A 21 1.92 16.95 -10.96
N ASN A 22 2.08 17.45 -9.73
CA ASN A 22 2.39 18.85 -9.44
C ASN A 22 3.91 19.15 -9.38
N GLN A 23 4.77 18.24 -9.85
CA GLN A 23 6.23 18.39 -9.90
C GLN A 23 6.94 18.60 -8.53
N ASN A 24 6.30 18.23 -7.42
CA ASN A 24 6.78 18.45 -6.04
C ASN A 24 7.80 17.42 -5.51
N LYS A 25 8.43 16.63 -6.40
CA LYS A 25 9.48 15.62 -6.11
C LYS A 25 9.24 14.85 -4.79
N PRO A 26 8.15 14.08 -4.66
CA PRO A 26 7.79 13.38 -3.41
C PRO A 26 8.83 12.34 -2.94
N ARG A 27 9.72 11.91 -3.84
CA ARG A 27 10.87 11.02 -3.53
C ARG A 27 12.05 11.74 -2.86
N SER A 28 12.04 13.07 -2.78
CA SER A 28 13.12 13.80 -2.12
C SER A 28 13.23 13.37 -0.66
N ALA A 29 14.46 13.13 -0.18
CA ALA A 29 14.71 12.81 1.23
C ALA A 29 14.20 13.92 2.18
N ASP A 30 14.01 15.13 1.65
CA ASP A 30 13.40 16.26 2.33
C ASP A 30 12.10 15.93 3.08
N TRP A 31 11.26 15.05 2.53
CA TRP A 31 9.98 14.66 3.13
C TRP A 31 10.15 13.85 4.42
N LEU A 32 11.31 13.20 4.58
CA LEU A 32 11.67 12.40 5.75
C LEU A 32 12.60 13.16 6.71
N ILE A 33 13.32 14.17 6.21
CA ILE A 33 14.33 14.92 6.99
C ILE A 33 13.73 16.20 7.58
N TYR A 34 13.01 17.01 6.80
CA TYR A 34 12.55 18.31 7.25
C TYR A 34 11.24 18.22 8.03
N HIS A 35 11.30 18.63 9.31
CA HIS A 35 10.16 18.60 10.24
C HIS A 35 8.89 19.25 9.67
N ARG A 36 8.99 20.41 8.99
CA ARG A 36 7.81 21.06 8.38
C ARG A 36 7.14 20.21 7.31
N LYS A 37 7.91 19.52 6.46
CA LYS A 37 7.36 18.65 5.41
C LYS A 37 6.73 17.39 6.01
N ARG A 38 7.35 16.82 7.05
CA ARG A 38 6.79 15.69 7.81
C ARG A 38 5.45 16.04 8.43
N GLN A 39 5.37 17.16 9.15
CA GLN A 39 4.12 17.61 9.77
C GLN A 39 3.03 17.89 8.73
N PHE A 40 3.37 18.55 7.62
CA PHE A 40 2.43 18.80 6.54
C PHE A 40 1.88 17.50 5.93
N LEU A 41 2.76 16.54 5.64
CA LEU A 41 2.36 15.22 5.14
C LEU A 41 1.44 14.49 6.14
N CYS A 42 1.81 14.48 7.43
CA CYS A 42 1.01 13.82 8.46
C CYS A 42 -0.38 14.46 8.59
N HIS A 43 -0.44 15.79 8.58
CA HIS A 43 -1.71 16.53 8.62
C HIS A 43 -2.60 16.15 7.43
N LEU A 44 -2.04 16.15 6.22
CA LEU A 44 -2.78 15.83 4.99
C LEU A 44 -3.28 14.38 4.98
N VAL A 45 -2.49 13.43 5.47
CA VAL A 45 -2.90 12.02 5.59
C VAL A 45 -4.02 11.86 6.61
N ILE A 46 -3.91 12.49 7.78
CA ILE A 46 -4.95 12.43 8.83
C ILE A 46 -6.24 13.08 8.34
N GLU A 47 -6.14 14.23 7.68
CA GLU A 47 -7.30 14.95 7.11
C GLU A 47 -8.05 14.09 6.08
N ARG A 48 -7.33 13.46 5.15
CA ARG A 48 -7.95 12.63 4.10
C ARG A 48 -8.48 11.29 4.59
N THR A 49 -7.82 10.67 5.57
CA THR A 49 -8.27 9.39 6.13
C THR A 49 -9.36 9.55 7.19
N GLY A 50 -9.45 10.71 7.84
CA GLY A 50 -10.24 10.90 9.06
C GLY A 50 -9.75 10.07 10.25
N GLN A 51 -8.56 9.48 10.16
CA GLN A 51 -8.01 8.56 11.17
C GLN A 51 -6.69 9.08 11.70
N GLN A 52 -6.50 8.95 13.01
CA GLN A 52 -5.23 9.26 13.65
C GLN A 52 -4.23 8.12 13.41
N TYR A 53 -3.06 8.47 12.91
CA TYR A 53 -1.94 7.57 12.71
C TYR A 53 -0.71 8.14 13.40
N ASP A 54 0.12 7.25 13.92
CA ASP A 54 1.44 7.61 14.41
C ASP A 54 2.29 8.20 13.26
N GLU A 55 3.04 9.26 13.54
CA GLU A 55 3.89 9.93 12.56
C GLU A 55 4.90 8.96 11.93
N GLU A 56 5.58 8.13 12.72
CA GLU A 56 6.53 7.14 12.19
C GLU A 56 5.85 6.17 11.23
N LYS A 57 4.59 5.81 11.53
CA LYS A 57 3.81 4.93 10.65
C LYS A 57 3.49 5.58 9.31
N ILE A 58 3.13 6.87 9.30
CA ILE A 58 2.88 7.62 8.06
C ILE A 58 4.16 7.76 7.25
N LEU A 59 5.26 8.19 7.89
CA LEU A 59 6.54 8.38 7.22
C LEU A 59 7.10 7.08 6.67
N LYS A 60 6.93 5.97 7.40
CA LYS A 60 7.28 4.65 6.91
C LYS A 60 6.45 4.27 5.68
N ALA A 61 5.14 4.51 5.68
CA ALA A 61 4.29 4.21 4.52
C ALA A 61 4.70 5.05 3.30
N TRP A 62 5.03 6.34 3.51
CA TRP A 62 5.54 7.24 2.48
C TRP A 62 6.87 6.76 1.89
N ASP A 63 7.85 6.42 2.73
CA ASP A 63 9.16 5.92 2.32
C ASP A 63 9.05 4.56 1.60
N ASP A 64 8.28 3.63 2.16
CA ASP A 64 8.00 2.32 1.56
C ASP A 64 7.41 2.48 0.15
N PHE A 65 6.42 3.38 0.00
CA PHE A 65 5.78 3.67 -1.28
C PHE A 65 6.78 4.26 -2.28
N GLY A 66 7.55 5.27 -1.88
CA GLY A 66 8.56 5.89 -2.74
C GLY A 66 9.67 4.94 -3.21
N LYS A 67 9.98 3.91 -2.42
CA LYS A 67 10.95 2.86 -2.77
C LYS A 67 10.38 1.81 -3.73
N ASN A 68 9.12 1.44 -3.59
CA ASN A 68 8.49 0.33 -4.33
C ASN A 68 7.10 0.72 -4.88
N LYS A 69 7.03 1.83 -5.61
CA LYS A 69 5.79 2.42 -6.11
C LYS A 69 4.91 1.41 -6.85
N ASP A 70 5.47 0.71 -7.83
CA ASP A 70 4.67 -0.20 -8.68
C ASP A 70 4.07 -1.37 -7.88
N LYS A 71 4.84 -1.91 -6.93
CA LYS A 71 4.36 -2.95 -6.02
C LYS A 71 3.18 -2.45 -5.19
N TYR A 72 3.30 -1.28 -4.56
CA TYR A 72 2.23 -0.77 -3.70
C TYR A 72 1.00 -0.33 -4.51
N ARG A 73 1.19 0.23 -5.72
CA ARG A 73 0.11 0.51 -6.66
C ARG A 73 -0.66 -0.75 -7.04
N LEU A 74 0.05 -1.84 -7.36
CA LEU A 74 -0.59 -3.11 -7.68
C LEU A 74 -1.38 -3.64 -6.49
N ILE A 75 -0.82 -3.62 -5.28
CA ILE A 75 -1.54 -4.10 -4.08
C ILE A 75 -2.81 -3.29 -3.82
N VAL A 76 -2.73 -1.95 -3.92
CA VAL A 76 -3.90 -1.08 -3.76
C VAL A 76 -4.95 -1.36 -4.84
N ALA A 77 -4.56 -1.41 -6.11
CA ALA A 77 -5.49 -1.64 -7.22
C ALA A 77 -6.21 -2.99 -7.14
N VAL A 78 -5.49 -4.05 -6.76
CA VAL A 78 -6.07 -5.39 -6.54
C VAL A 78 -7.06 -5.36 -5.36
N ALA A 79 -6.74 -4.63 -4.29
CA ALA A 79 -7.61 -4.51 -3.11
C ALA A 79 -8.90 -3.76 -3.41
N ASP A 80 -8.82 -2.69 -4.19
CA ASP A 80 -9.98 -1.89 -4.55
C ASP A 80 -10.87 -2.64 -5.54
N ARG A 81 -10.28 -3.45 -6.44
CA ARG A 81 -11.05 -4.24 -7.42
C ARG A 81 -11.72 -5.47 -6.83
N PHE A 82 -11.01 -6.27 -6.05
CA PHE A 82 -11.48 -7.59 -5.58
C PHE A 82 -11.85 -7.61 -4.09
N GLY A 83 -11.72 -6.46 -3.42
CA GLY A 83 -11.97 -6.30 -2.00
C GLY A 83 -10.78 -6.67 -1.12
N ARG A 84 -10.91 -6.33 0.16
CA ARG A 84 -9.85 -6.44 1.17
C ARG A 84 -9.96 -7.73 1.98
N LYS A 85 -10.15 -8.86 1.29
CA LYS A 85 -10.24 -10.20 1.89
C LYS A 85 -9.11 -11.08 1.39
N CYS A 86 -8.72 -12.05 2.21
CA CYS A 86 -7.78 -13.07 1.75
C CYS A 86 -8.49 -13.97 0.74
N PHE A 87 -8.01 -13.99 -0.51
CA PHE A 87 -8.59 -14.76 -1.61
C PHE A 87 -8.80 -16.24 -1.27
N TYR A 88 -7.75 -16.93 -0.81
CA TYR A 88 -7.80 -18.38 -0.57
C TYR A 88 -8.69 -18.84 0.59
N SER A 89 -8.89 -17.99 1.60
CA SER A 89 -9.66 -18.36 2.79
C SER A 89 -10.96 -17.61 2.94
N ASN A 90 -11.26 -16.68 2.02
CA ASN A 90 -12.40 -15.75 2.06
C ASN A 90 -12.61 -15.09 3.43
N ARG A 91 -11.52 -14.78 4.14
CA ARG A 91 -11.54 -14.24 5.50
C ARG A 91 -11.20 -12.76 5.49
N ASN A 92 -11.77 -12.04 6.45
CA ASN A 92 -11.54 -10.61 6.55
C ASN A 92 -10.14 -10.30 7.08
N LYS A 93 -9.75 -9.04 6.89
CA LYS A 93 -8.59 -8.37 7.46
C LYS A 93 -8.26 -8.87 8.89
N GLY A 94 -7.05 -9.42 9.05
CA GLY A 94 -6.49 -9.79 10.36
C GLY A 94 -6.88 -11.17 10.89
N GLU A 95 -7.86 -11.87 10.30
CA GLU A 95 -8.36 -13.16 10.84
C GLU A 95 -7.37 -14.33 10.65
N CYS A 96 -6.39 -14.21 9.74
CA CYS A 96 -5.43 -15.28 9.43
C CYS A 96 -3.98 -14.82 9.52
N SER A 97 -3.72 -13.60 9.06
CA SER A 97 -2.47 -12.88 9.23
C SER A 97 -2.77 -11.41 9.02
N HIS A 98 -2.02 -10.55 9.70
CA HIS A 98 -2.11 -9.13 9.49
C HIS A 98 -1.44 -8.71 8.18
N THR A 99 -0.49 -9.50 7.66
CA THR A 99 0.34 -9.14 6.50
C THR A 99 -0.34 -9.50 5.18
N VAL A 100 -0.30 -8.55 4.24
CA VAL A 100 -0.85 -8.64 2.89
C VAL A 100 0.24 -9.07 1.90
N CYS A 101 -0.14 -9.95 0.98
CA CYS A 101 0.65 -10.35 -0.18
C CYS A 101 -0.22 -10.23 -1.45
N VAL A 102 0.41 -9.98 -2.58
CA VAL A 102 -0.22 -10.06 -3.90
C VAL A 102 0.39 -11.24 -4.64
N GLU A 103 -0.47 -12.06 -5.24
CA GLU A 103 -0.09 -13.25 -6.01
C GLU A 103 -0.70 -13.19 -7.40
N ASN A 104 0.09 -13.58 -8.39
CA ASN A 104 -0.38 -13.81 -9.76
C ASN A 104 -0.96 -15.22 -9.85
N ILE A 105 -2.24 -15.34 -10.22
CA ILE A 105 -2.94 -16.62 -10.30
C ILE A 105 -2.95 -17.24 -11.70
N PHE A 106 -2.67 -16.45 -12.75
CA PHE A 106 -2.70 -16.93 -14.13
C PHE A 106 -1.31 -17.08 -14.78
N ASN A 107 -0.25 -16.72 -14.05
CA ASN A 107 1.15 -16.83 -14.46
C ASN A 107 1.41 -16.33 -15.90
N HIS A 108 0.63 -15.34 -16.33
CA HIS A 108 1.01 -14.51 -17.46
C HIS A 108 2.25 -13.74 -17.02
N GLY A 109 3.33 -13.83 -17.81
CA GLY A 109 4.63 -13.23 -17.48
C GLY A 109 4.53 -11.72 -17.25
N ASP A 110 5.66 -11.10 -16.91
CA ASP A 110 5.67 -9.66 -16.67
C ASP A 110 5.24 -8.86 -17.92
N PRO A 111 4.44 -7.79 -17.75
CA PRO A 111 4.07 -7.17 -16.48
C PRO A 111 2.85 -7.81 -15.79
N LEU A 112 2.88 -7.85 -14.45
CA LEU A 112 1.72 -8.22 -13.64
C LEU A 112 0.52 -7.30 -13.89
N LEU A 113 -0.58 -7.86 -14.40
CA LEU A 113 -1.85 -7.18 -14.56
C LEU A 113 -2.71 -7.29 -13.30
N VAL A 114 -3.51 -6.26 -13.02
CA VAL A 114 -4.42 -6.25 -11.86
C VAL A 114 -5.41 -7.41 -11.94
N GLU A 115 -5.95 -7.71 -13.13
CA GLU A 115 -6.86 -8.85 -13.34
C GLU A 115 -6.26 -10.23 -13.06
N ASP A 116 -4.94 -10.35 -13.18
CA ASP A 116 -4.24 -11.61 -12.93
C ASP A 116 -3.82 -11.78 -11.48
N CYS A 117 -4.08 -10.77 -10.65
CA CYS A 117 -3.58 -10.68 -9.30
C CYS A 117 -4.69 -10.80 -8.26
N VAL A 118 -4.37 -11.46 -7.15
CA VAL A 118 -5.22 -11.54 -5.97
C VAL A 118 -4.47 -11.11 -4.72
N ILE A 119 -5.20 -10.69 -3.70
CA ILE A 119 -4.64 -10.47 -2.37
C ILE A 119 -4.81 -11.70 -1.50
N SER A 120 -3.74 -12.10 -0.86
CA SER A 120 -3.73 -13.15 0.16
C SER A 120 -3.11 -12.65 1.45
N CYS A 121 -3.41 -13.33 2.54
CA CYS A 121 -2.68 -13.15 3.78
C CYS A 121 -1.41 -14.01 3.74
N ARG A 122 -0.31 -13.55 4.36
CA ARG A 122 0.98 -14.28 4.34
C ARG A 122 0.90 -15.76 4.74
N LYS A 123 -0.07 -16.13 5.58
CA LYS A 123 -0.30 -17.50 6.03
C LYS A 123 -0.81 -18.42 4.91
N HIS A 124 -1.63 -17.88 4.02
CA HIS A 124 -2.24 -18.60 2.89
C HIS A 124 -1.60 -18.26 1.56
N VAL A 125 -0.52 -17.47 1.57
CA VAL A 125 0.32 -17.33 0.38
C VAL A 125 0.66 -18.73 -0.06
N SER A 126 0.35 -19.03 -1.31
CA SER A 126 0.80 -20.24 -1.96
C SER A 126 2.31 -20.10 -2.14
N LYS A 127 3.08 -20.35 -1.07
CA LYS A 127 4.50 -20.54 -1.25
C LYS A 127 4.65 -21.71 -2.21
N GLY A 128 5.33 -21.46 -3.32
CA GLY A 128 5.59 -22.40 -4.39
C GLY A 128 5.81 -23.81 -3.85
N LYS A 129 4.96 -24.74 -4.29
CA LYS A 129 5.41 -26.08 -4.59
C LYS A 129 6.20 -25.94 -5.89
N GLY A 130 7.50 -25.72 -5.75
CA GLY A 130 8.48 -25.57 -6.82
C GLY A 130 9.84 -25.35 -6.19
#